data_AF-A0A524P5D7-F1
#
_entry.id   AF-A0A524P5D7-F1
#
_cell.length_a   1.000
_cell.length_b   1.000
_cell.length_c   1.000
_cell.angle_alpha   90.00
_cell.angle_beta   90.00
_cell.angle_gamma   90.00
#
_symmetry.space_group_name_H-M   'P 1'
#
loop_
_entity.id
_entity.type
_entity.pdbx_description
1 polymer ?
#
loop_
_entity_poly.entity_id
_entity_poly.type
_entity_poly.pdbx_seq_one_letter_code
_entity_poly.pdbx_strand_id
1 'polypeptide(L)'
;MDELALSIDFWRQVAIAAVCGCAVGLERQLHGKPMGVRTGMLICVATALFVLFGTGLAGSHGDPSRVIGQVVVGIGFLGAGVIFNRGNTVQG
;
A
#
# COMPACT_ATOMS: atom_id res chain seq x y z
N MET A 1 10.64 17.37 22.13
CA MET A 1 9.81 16.17 22.43
C MET A 1 8.98 15.75 21.23
N ASP A 2 8.65 16.67 20.33
CA ASP A 2 7.83 16.43 19.13
C ASP A 2 8.51 15.52 18.08
N GLU A 3 9.83 15.60 17.88
CA GLU A 3 10.53 14.72 16.92
C GLU A 3 10.53 13.24 17.34
N LEU A 4 10.56 12.96 18.64
CA LEU A 4 10.50 11.61 19.21
C LEU A 4 9.09 11.02 19.08
N ALA A 5 8.05 11.84 19.30
CA ALA A 5 6.66 11.44 19.09
C ALA A 5 6.38 11.12 17.62
N LEU A 6 6.89 11.96 16.71
CA LEU A 6 6.74 11.77 15.26
C LEU A 6 7.40 10.48 14.77
N SER A 7 8.57 10.13 15.32
CA SER A 7 9.24 8.84 15.05
C SER A 7 8.43 7.65 15.56
N ILE A 8 7.84 7.74 16.76
CA ILE A 8 7.00 6.69 17.34
C ILE A 8 5.72 6.48 16.53
N ASP A 9 5.03 7.56 16.14
CA ASP A 9 3.82 7.48 15.33
C ASP A 9 4.10 6.87 13.94
N PHE A 10 5.24 7.21 13.33
CA PHE A 10 5.71 6.62 12.07
C PHE A 10 5.87 5.09 12.19
N TRP A 11 6.67 4.64 13.15
CA TRP A 11 6.91 3.21 13.36
C TRP A 11 5.65 2.45 13.75
N ARG A 12 4.76 3.07 14.54
CA ARG A 12 3.46 2.48 14.89
C ARG A 12 2.58 2.27 13.67
N GLN A 13 2.45 3.26 12.79
CA GLN A 13 1.63 3.14 11.58
C GLN A 13 2.17 2.08 10.62
N VAL A 14 3.50 2.03 10.42
CA VAL A 14 4.13 1.01 9.58
C VAL A 14 3.94 -0.40 10.16
N ALA A 15 4.08 -0.56 11.48
CA ALA A 15 3.84 -1.85 12.15
C ALA A 15 2.38 -2.30 12.00
N ILE A 16 1.41 -1.40 12.19
CA ILE A 16 -0.01 -1.71 12.00
C ILE A 16 -0.29 -2.08 10.54
N ALA A 17 0.21 -1.30 9.58
CA ALA A 17 0.05 -1.59 8.15
C ALA A 17 0.66 -2.94 7.76
N ALA A 18 1.82 -3.28 8.31
CA ALA A 18 2.48 -4.57 8.10
C ALA A 18 1.64 -5.73 8.66
N VAL A 19 1.14 -5.62 9.89
CA VAL A 19 0.27 -6.65 10.50
C VAL A 19 -1.03 -6.81 9.73
N CYS A 20 -1.69 -5.72 9.37
CA CYS A 20 -2.91 -5.75 8.55
C CYS A 20 -2.66 -6.38 7.17
N GLY A 21 -1.59 -5.98 6.48
CA GLY A 21 -1.21 -6.55 5.18
C GLY A 21 -0.87 -8.03 5.25
N CYS A 22 -0.23 -8.45 6.35
CA CYS A 22 0.07 -9.85 6.62
C CYS A 22 -1.22 -10.65 6.90
N ALA A 23 -2.15 -10.13 7.71
CA ALA A 23 -3.43 -10.77 7.98
C ALA A 23 -4.28 -10.95 6.71
N VAL A 24 -4.41 -9.91 5.89
CA VAL A 24 -5.12 -9.97 4.61
C VAL A 24 -4.43 -10.94 3.65
N GLY A 25 -3.09 -10.91 3.60
CA GLY A 25 -2.30 -11.80 2.78
C GLY A 25 -2.43 -13.28 3.18
N LEU A 26 -2.48 -13.56 4.48
CA LEU A 26 -2.72 -14.89 5.04
C LEU A 26 -4.13 -15.38 4.69
N GLU A 27 -5.15 -14.55 4.91
CA GLU A 27 -6.52 -14.89 4.54
C GLU A 27 -6.64 -15.22 3.05
N ARG A 28 -5.97 -14.45 2.18
CA ARG A 28 -6.00 -14.72 0.74
C ARG A 28 -5.26 -15.99 0.35
N GLN A 29 -4.14 -16.32 0.99
CA GLN A 29 -3.45 -17.60 0.77
C GLN A 29 -4.29 -18.79 1.22
N LEU A 30 -4.92 -18.70 2.40
CA LEU A 30 -5.78 -19.76 2.93
C LEU A 30 -6.98 -20.03 2.01
N HIS A 31 -7.51 -19.00 1.37
CA HIS A 31 -8.59 -19.11 0.38
C HIS A 31 -8.12 -19.48 -1.04
N GLY A 32 -6.86 -19.91 -1.23
CA GLY A 32 -6.34 -20.38 -2.51
C GLY A 32 -6.23 -19.31 -3.60
N LYS A 33 -6.23 -18.02 -3.23
CA LYS A 33 -6.08 -16.91 -4.19
C LYS A 33 -4.60 -16.70 -4.50
N PRO A 34 -4.22 -16.33 -5.75
CA PRO A 34 -2.82 -16.21 -6.17
C PRO A 34 -2.06 -15.04 -5.54
N MET A 35 -2.71 -14.19 -4.74
CA MET A 35 -2.05 -13.11 -4.00
C MET A 35 -1.52 -13.66 -2.67
N GLY A 36 -0.20 -13.84 -2.58
CA GLY A 36 0.47 -14.36 -1.38
C GLY A 36 0.63 -13.35 -0.25
N VAL A 37 1.02 -13.83 0.94
CA VAL A 37 1.23 -12.98 2.13
C VAL A 37 2.29 -11.91 1.90
N ARG A 38 3.38 -12.28 1.21
CA ARG A 38 4.47 -11.35 0.87
C ARG A 38 3.96 -10.19 0.01
N THR A 39 3.08 -10.47 -0.95
CA THR A 39 2.54 -9.46 -1.87
C THR A 39 1.62 -8.49 -1.13
N GLY A 40 0.69 -8.99 -0.32
CA GLY A 40 -0.22 -8.15 0.48
C GLY A 40 0.52 -7.27 1.49
N MET A 41 1.52 -7.83 2.17
CA MET A 41 2.36 -7.12 3.11
C MET A 41 3.17 -6.00 2.44
N LEU A 42 3.82 -6.27 1.30
CA LEU A 42 4.59 -5.27 0.56
C LEU A 42 3.70 -4.11 0.08
N ILE A 43 2.49 -4.40 -0.41
CA ILE A 43 1.57 -3.35 -0.87
C ILE A 43 1.14 -2.46 0.31
N CYS A 44 0.69 -3.04 1.43
CA CYS A 44 0.26 -2.26 2.58
C CYS A 44 1.39 -1.39 3.16
N VAL A 45 2.60 -1.94 3.28
CA VAL A 45 3.75 -1.19 3.79
C VAL A 45 4.17 -0.10 2.82
N ALA A 46 4.23 -0.38 1.50
CA ALA A 46 4.58 0.63 0.50
C ALA A 46 3.57 1.79 0.48
N THR A 47 2.27 1.50 0.51
CA THR A 47 1.22 2.53 0.58
C THR A 47 1.33 3.37 1.84
N ALA A 48 1.52 2.73 3.01
CA ALA A 48 1.70 3.45 4.26
C ALA A 48 2.92 4.39 4.19
N LEU A 49 4.07 3.88 3.76
CA LEU A 49 5.28 4.69 3.59
C LEU A 49 5.06 5.87 2.64
N PHE A 50 4.39 5.66 1.50
CA PHE A 50 4.13 6.73 0.54
C PHE A 50 3.25 7.84 1.12
N VAL A 51 2.21 7.48 1.89
CA VAL A 51 1.34 8.45 2.56
C VAL A 51 2.06 9.19 3.67
N LEU A 52 2.83 8.49 4.51
CA LEU A 52 3.64 9.07 5.59
C LEU A 52 4.72 10.01 5.06
N PHE A 53 5.39 9.64 3.96
CA PHE A 53 6.32 10.55 3.28
C PHE A 53 5.58 11.74 2.66
N GLY A 54 4.42 11.50 2.05
CA GLY A 54 3.58 12.56 1.48
C GLY A 54 3.12 13.60 2.50
N THR A 55 2.74 13.18 3.71
CA THR A 55 2.34 14.09 4.79
C THR A 55 3.53 14.68 5.53
N GLY A 56 4.61 13.91 5.71
CA GLY A 56 5.80 14.31 6.47
C GLY A 56 6.76 15.23 5.71
N LEU A 57 6.99 14.99 4.41
CA LEU A 57 7.90 15.80 3.58
C LEU A 57 7.23 17.06 3.04
N ALA A 58 5.93 17.03 2.81
CA ALA A 58 5.26 18.10 2.08
C ALA A 58 4.91 19.33 2.96
N GLY A 59 5.08 19.21 4.28
CA GLY A 59 4.83 20.30 5.24
C GLY A 59 3.40 20.90 5.11
N SER A 60 3.20 22.12 5.59
CA SER A 60 1.89 22.82 5.52
C SER A 60 1.38 23.14 4.11
N HIS A 61 2.18 22.93 3.05
CA HIS A 61 1.85 23.33 1.68
C HIS A 61 1.62 22.15 0.73
N GLY A 62 1.79 20.92 1.19
CA GLY A 62 1.52 19.72 0.41
C GLY A 62 0.08 19.26 0.52
N ASP A 63 -0.51 18.86 -0.61
CA ASP A 63 -1.78 18.14 -0.64
C ASP A 63 -1.53 16.62 -0.50
N PRO A 64 -1.67 16.03 0.70
CA PRO A 64 -1.53 14.57 0.86
C PRO A 64 -2.55 13.80 0.02
N SER A 65 -3.69 14.41 -0.29
CA SER A 65 -4.69 13.90 -1.22
C SER A 65 -4.12 13.61 -2.62
N ARG A 66 -3.15 14.39 -3.10
CA ARG A 66 -2.48 14.12 -4.39
C ARG A 66 -1.64 12.86 -4.32
N VAL A 67 -0.88 12.69 -3.23
CA VAL A 67 -0.01 11.53 -3.02
C VAL A 67 -0.85 10.25 -2.94
N ILE A 68 -1.93 10.28 -2.14
CA ILE A 68 -2.89 9.18 -2.05
C ILE A 68 -3.49 8.88 -3.44
N GLY A 69 -3.87 9.92 -4.19
CA GLY A 69 -4.41 9.79 -5.55
C GLY A 69 -3.47 9.05 -6.49
N GLN A 70 -2.17 9.42 -6.51
CA GLN A 70 -1.17 8.75 -7.36
C GLN A 70 -0.96 7.28 -6.97
N VAL A 71 -0.96 6.96 -5.68
CA VAL A 71 -0.82 5.58 -5.19
C VAL A 71 -2.04 4.74 -5.59
N VAL A 72 -3.26 5.28 -5.44
CA VAL A 72 -4.50 4.57 -5.83
C VAL A 72 -4.54 4.31 -7.33
N VAL A 73 -4.15 5.29 -8.16
CA VAL A 73 -4.07 5.11 -9.62
C VAL A 73 -3.06 4.02 -9.99
N GLY A 74 -1.87 4.02 -9.36
CA GLY A 74 -0.85 3.00 -9.59
C GLY A 74 -1.31 1.59 -9.21
N ILE A 75 -1.93 1.43 -8.05
CA ILE A 75 -2.50 0.14 -7.61
C ILE A 75 -3.63 -0.30 -8.55
N GLY A 76 -4.47 0.63 -9.01
CA GLY A 76 -5.53 0.36 -9.99
C GLY A 76 -4.99 -0.17 -11.31
N PHE A 77 -3.90 0.41 -11.82
CA PHE A 77 -3.23 -0.06 -13.03
C PHE A 77 -2.63 -1.46 -12.86
N LEU A 78 -1.96 -1.73 -11.74
CA LEU A 78 -1.46 -3.08 -11.41
C LEU A 78 -2.60 -4.09 -11.32
N GLY A 79 -3.71 -3.72 -10.70
CA GLY A 79 -4.92 -4.55 -10.59
C GLY A 79 -5.51 -4.88 -11.96
N ALA A 80 -5.68 -3.87 -12.82
CA ALA A 80 -6.12 -4.06 -14.20
C ALA A 80 -5.18 -4.99 -14.97
N GLY A 81 -3.86 -4.79 -14.86
CA GLY A 81 -2.86 -5.64 -15.50
C GLY A 81 -2.98 -7.11 -15.10
N VAL A 82 -3.19 -7.42 -13.81
CA VAL A 82 -3.36 -8.80 -13.34
C VAL A 82 -4.68 -9.42 -13.79
N ILE A 83 -5.74 -8.62 -13.97
CA ILE A 83 -7.03 -9.08 -14.51
C ILE A 83 -6.91 -9.41 -16.00
N PHE A 84 -6.30 -8.53 -16.79
CA PHE A 84 -6.08 -8.74 -18.24
C PHE A 84 -5.07 -9.85 -18.55
N ASN A 85 -4.18 -10.18 -17.61
CA ASN A 85 -3.19 -11.25 -17.77
C ASN A 85 -3.77 -12.68 -17.62
N ARG A 86 -5.09 -12.86 -17.54
CA ARG A 86 -5.74 -14.19 -17.37
C ARG A 86 -6.12 -14.93 -18.66
N GLY A 87 -5.63 -14.49 -19.81
CA GLY A 87 -5.79 -15.24 -21.06
C GLY A 87 -4.89 -14.64 -22.12
N ASN A 88 -4.31 -15.49 -22.96
CA ASN A 88 -3.38 -15.17 -24.04
C ASN A 88 -4.01 -14.33 -25.19
N THR A 89 -4.97 -13.46 -24.89
CA THR A 89 -5.68 -12.60 -25.83
C THR A 89 -6.18 -11.37 -25.09
N VAL A 90 -5.37 -10.30 -25.11
CA VAL A 90 -5.83 -8.94 -24.87
C VAL A 90 -6.50 -8.48 -26.16
N GLN A 91 -7.83 -8.60 -26.24
CA GLN A 91 -8.62 -7.88 -27.25
C GLN A 91 -9.10 -6.59 -26.60
N GLY A 92 -8.59 -5.47 -27.11
CA GLY A 92 -9.02 -4.12 -26.77
C GLY A 92 -10.25 -3.70 -27.57
#